data_AF-A0A388KX40-F1
#
_entry.id   AF-A0A388KX40-F1
#
_cell.length_a   1.000
_cell.length_b   1.000
_cell.length_c   1.000
_cell.angle_alpha   90.00
_cell.angle_beta   90.00
_cell.angle_gamma   90.00
#
_symmetry.space_group_name_H-M   'P 1'
#
loop_
_entity.id
_entity.type
_entity.pdbx_description
1 polymer ?
#
loop_
_entity_poly.entity_id
_entity_poly.type
_entity_poly.pdbx_seq_one_letter_code
_entity_poly.pdbx_strand_id
1 'polypeptide(L)'
;MEAVTECNELSHYVLTAIASNRFGRDIGWKLLQENWPTLYERFRQSQLVIQRVTTSSFSLFATEEKLKEVEVFFKANPVPEASMEISRTMETIRSRVFWWNRAQGEIISWLQGHS
;
A
#
# COMPACT_ATOMS: atom_id res chain seq x y z
N MET A 1 10.95 25.17 16.26
CA MET A 1 11.47 23.96 15.61
C MET A 1 10.58 22.75 15.87
N GLU A 2 9.92 22.65 17.03
CA GLU A 2 8.92 21.59 17.33
C GLU A 2 7.63 21.67 16.50
N ALA A 3 7.05 22.86 16.30
CA ALA A 3 5.79 23.02 15.55
C ALA A 3 5.88 22.65 14.04
N VAL A 4 7.06 22.77 13.43
CA VAL A 4 7.26 22.37 12.03
C VAL A 4 7.40 20.85 11.91
N THR A 5 8.00 20.20 12.91
CA THR A 5 8.03 18.73 13.01
C THR A 5 6.63 18.16 13.23
N GLU A 6 5.80 18.82 14.04
CA GLU A 6 4.41 18.41 14.30
C GLU A 6 3.50 18.52 13.07
N CYS A 7 3.65 19.58 12.26
CA CYS A 7 2.93 19.71 10.97
C CYS A 7 3.46 18.71 9.90
N ASN A 8 4.76 18.38 9.95
CA ASN A 8 5.36 17.37 9.07
C ASN A 8 4.90 15.95 9.38
N GLU A 9 4.73 15.62 10.67
CA GLU A 9 4.12 14.38 11.13
C GLU A 9 2.68 14.25 10.59
N LEU A 10 1.89 15.31 10.54
CA LEU A 10 0.50 15.23 10.05
C LEU A 10 0.37 14.89 8.55
N SER A 11 1.39 15.15 7.73
CA SER A 11 1.32 14.97 6.27
C SER A 11 1.24 13.50 5.83
N HIS A 12 1.89 12.58 6.56
CA HIS A 12 1.85 11.15 6.20
C HIS A 12 0.50 10.51 6.51
N TYR A 13 -0.23 11.01 7.51
CA TYR A 13 -1.56 10.50 7.87
C TYR A 13 -2.58 10.68 6.75
N VAL A 14 -2.55 11.82 6.05
CA VAL A 14 -3.47 12.09 4.93
C VAL A 14 -3.21 11.11 3.79
N LEU A 15 -1.93 10.90 3.42
CA LEU A 15 -1.55 9.97 2.37
C LEU A 15 -1.97 8.53 2.73
N THR A 16 -1.67 8.09 3.95
CA THR A 16 -2.06 6.77 4.45
C THR A 16 -3.58 6.60 4.51
N ALA A 17 -4.33 7.64 4.92
CA ALA A 17 -5.78 7.58 5.00
C ALA A 17 -6.42 7.46 3.60
N ILE A 18 -5.92 8.21 2.61
CA ILE A 18 -6.39 8.11 1.22
C ILE A 18 -6.08 6.71 0.67
N ALA A 19 -4.86 6.23 0.86
CA ALA A 19 -4.46 4.93 0.35
C ALA A 19 -5.19 3.75 1.00
N SER A 20 -5.56 3.89 2.28
CA SER A 20 -6.32 2.88 3.03
C SER A 20 -7.83 2.92 2.74
N ASN A 21 -8.27 3.74 1.78
CA ASN A 21 -9.67 3.79 1.36
C ASN A 21 -9.87 2.94 0.09
N ARG A 22 -10.94 2.14 0.01
CA ARG A 22 -11.24 1.30 -1.17
C ARG A 22 -11.31 2.08 -2.50
N PHE A 23 -11.78 3.32 -2.44
CA PHE A 23 -11.90 4.23 -3.58
C PHE A 23 -10.66 5.12 -3.75
N GLY A 24 -9.89 5.28 -2.67
CA GLY A 24 -8.71 6.13 -2.64
C GLY A 24 -7.40 5.38 -2.88
N ARG A 25 -7.36 4.05 -2.79
CA ARG A 25 -6.13 3.25 -2.88
C ARG A 25 -5.35 3.49 -4.18
N ASP A 26 -6.04 3.56 -5.31
CA ASP A 26 -5.40 3.74 -6.62
C ASP A 26 -4.86 5.18 -6.74
N ILE A 27 -5.58 6.15 -6.18
CA ILE A 27 -5.15 7.56 -6.11
C ILE A 27 -3.94 7.67 -5.17
N GLY A 28 -4.00 7.07 -3.99
CA GLY A 28 -2.93 7.08 -2.99
C GLY A 28 -1.65 6.43 -3.51
N TRP A 29 -1.77 5.31 -4.23
CA TRP A 29 -0.65 4.67 -4.90
C TRP A 29 -0.03 5.56 -5.97
N LYS A 30 -0.85 6.17 -6.83
CA LYS A 30 -0.39 7.11 -7.86
C LYS A 30 0.33 8.32 -7.24
N LEU A 31 -0.26 8.93 -6.22
CA LEU A 31 0.34 10.06 -5.49
C LEU A 31 1.69 9.68 -4.87
N LEU A 32 1.81 8.46 -4.33
CA LEU A 32 3.07 7.95 -3.82
C LEU A 32 4.12 7.82 -4.94
N GLN A 33 3.77 7.23 -6.08
CA GLN A 33 4.68 7.05 -7.21
C GLN A 33 5.17 8.41 -7.76
N GLU A 34 4.25 9.36 -7.97
CA GLU A 34 4.55 10.69 -8.53
C GLU A 34 5.47 11.51 -7.62
N ASN A 35 5.36 11.35 -6.30
CA ASN A 35 6.10 12.14 -5.31
C ASN A 35 7.18 11.34 -4.58
N TRP A 36 7.50 10.13 -5.06
CA TRP A 36 8.32 9.18 -4.33
C TRP A 36 9.68 9.73 -3.85
N PRO A 37 10.48 10.44 -4.68
CA PRO A 37 11.76 10.97 -4.23
C PRO A 37 11.64 11.92 -3.03
N THR A 38 10.60 12.76 -3.04
CA THR A 38 10.33 13.72 -1.95
C THR A 38 9.83 13.02 -0.70
N LEU A 39 8.92 12.06 -0.85
CA LEU A 39 8.37 11.29 0.28
C LEU A 39 9.47 10.42 0.94
N TYR A 40 10.29 9.76 0.14
CA TYR A 40 11.38 8.94 0.64
C TYR A 40 12.40 9.78 1.40
N GLU A 41 12.90 10.87 0.82
CA GLU A 41 13.89 11.71 1.51
C GLU A 41 13.33 12.33 2.79
N ARG A 42 12.03 12.67 2.80
CA ARG A 42 11.36 13.23 3.97
C ARG A 42 11.17 12.21 5.10
N PHE A 43 10.82 10.96 4.78
CA PHE A 43 10.39 9.99 5.80
C PHE A 43 11.41 8.89 6.10
N ARG A 44 12.47 8.72 5.29
CA ARG A 44 13.50 7.68 5.49
C ARG A 44 14.17 7.70 6.87
N GLN A 45 14.22 8.86 7.52
CA GLN A 45 14.79 8.98 8.87
C GLN A 45 13.95 8.28 9.94
N SER A 46 12.65 8.14 9.71
CA SER A 46 11.72 7.45 10.62
C SER A 46 11.26 6.14 10.00
N GLN A 47 11.85 5.03 10.45
CA GLN A 47 11.54 3.69 9.96
C GLN A 47 10.03 3.38 10.06
N LEU A 48 9.39 3.79 11.15
CA LEU A 48 7.96 3.60 11.36
C LEU A 48 7.12 4.33 10.30
N VAL A 49 7.47 5.58 10.00
CA VAL A 49 6.70 6.42 9.07
C VAL A 49 6.91 5.96 7.63
N ILE A 50 8.15 5.72 7.20
CA ILE A 50 8.41 5.23 5.84
C ILE A 50 7.77 3.87 5.59
N GLN A 51 7.77 2.96 6.58
CA GLN A 51 7.05 1.69 6.50
C GLN A 51 5.55 1.92 6.31
N ARG A 52 4.91 2.75 7.14
CA ARG A 52 3.47 3.04 7.05
C ARG A 52 3.10 3.68 5.71
N VAL A 53 3.81 4.72 5.30
CA VAL A 53 3.58 5.41 4.02
C VAL A 53 3.67 4.42 2.86
N THR A 54 4.73 3.61 2.88
CA THR A 54 5.00 2.63 1.82
C THR A 54 3.96 1.52 1.80
N THR A 55 3.63 0.90 2.93
CA THR A 55 2.79 -0.31 2.90
C THR A 55 1.32 0.04 2.76
N SER A 56 0.86 1.13 3.38
CA SER A 56 -0.52 1.61 3.22
C SER A 56 -0.88 1.90 1.77
N SER A 57 0.08 2.36 0.95
CA SER A 57 -0.16 2.74 -0.45
C SER A 57 -0.59 1.58 -1.35
N PHE A 58 -0.25 0.34 -1.00
CA PHE A 58 -0.55 -0.84 -1.84
C PHE A 58 -1.18 -2.01 -1.09
N SER A 59 -1.25 -1.95 0.25
CA SER A 59 -1.76 -3.04 1.09
C SER A 59 -3.21 -3.46 0.84
N LEU A 60 -4.02 -2.68 0.11
CA LEU A 60 -5.41 -3.04 -0.22
C LEU A 60 -5.57 -3.69 -1.60
N PHE A 61 -4.49 -3.88 -2.35
CA PHE A 61 -4.58 -4.56 -3.64
C PHE A 61 -4.88 -6.06 -3.47
N ALA A 62 -5.52 -6.60 -4.50
CA ALA A 62 -5.98 -7.99 -4.55
C ALA A 62 -6.01 -8.52 -5.99
N THR A 63 -5.19 -7.96 -6.88
CA THR A 63 -5.05 -8.43 -8.27
C THR A 63 -3.58 -8.69 -8.60
N GLU A 64 -3.35 -9.61 -9.54
CA GLU A 64 -2.00 -10.00 -9.97
C GLU A 64 -1.28 -8.84 -10.68
N GLU A 65 -2.02 -8.04 -11.45
CA GLU A 65 -1.50 -6.88 -12.16
C GLU A 65 -0.91 -5.86 -11.17
N LYS A 66 -1.64 -5.59 -10.07
CA LYS A 66 -1.20 -4.66 -9.03
C LYS A 66 -0.04 -5.20 -8.22
N LEU A 67 0.00 -6.51 -7.95
CA LEU A 67 1.13 -7.14 -7.31
C LEU A 67 2.42 -6.97 -8.13
N LYS A 68 2.33 -7.20 -9.45
CA LYS A 68 3.45 -7.02 -10.38
C LYS A 68 3.88 -5.56 -10.49
N GLU A 69 2.93 -4.64 -10.52
CA GLU A 69 3.20 -3.20 -10.54
C GLU A 69 4.01 -2.77 -9.30
N VAL A 70 3.61 -3.22 -8.11
CA VAL A 70 4.30 -2.96 -6.84
C VAL A 70 5.72 -3.56 -6.85
N GLU A 71 5.87 -4.79 -7.33
CA GLU A 71 7.17 -5.46 -7.40
C GLU A 71 8.15 -4.69 -8.29
N VAL A 72 7.70 -4.27 -9.48
CA VAL A 72 8.52 -3.48 -10.41
C VAL A 72 8.91 -2.14 -9.78
N PHE A 73 7.97 -1.47 -9.10
CA PHE A 73 8.22 -0.18 -8.48
C PHE A 73 9.30 -0.26 -7.39
N PHE A 74 9.21 -1.22 -6.45
CA PHE A 74 10.19 -1.34 -5.35
C PHE A 74 11.49 -2.04 -5.76
N LYS A 75 11.53 -2.73 -6.90
CA LYS A 75 12.80 -3.12 -7.55
C LYS A 75 13.55 -1.90 -8.09
N ALA A 76 12.84 -0.96 -8.71
CA ALA A 76 13.42 0.29 -9.21
C ALA A 76 13.72 1.30 -8.09
N ASN A 77 12.98 1.23 -6.98
CA ASN A 77 13.08 2.12 -5.83
C ASN A 77 13.25 1.32 -4.53
N PRO A 78 14.46 0.80 -4.23
CA PRO A 78 14.68 0.01 -3.02
C PRO A 78 14.43 0.84 -1.76
N VAL A 79 13.80 0.22 -0.77
CA VAL A 79 13.51 0.82 0.55
C VAL A 79 14.09 -0.10 1.63
N PRO A 80 15.40 -0.04 1.92
CA PRO A 80 16.04 -0.92 2.89
C PRO A 80 15.32 -0.96 4.25
N GLU A 81 14.85 0.21 4.71
CA GLU A 81 14.18 0.44 5.99
C GLU A 81 12.82 -0.29 6.09
N ALA A 82 12.17 -0.55 4.95
CA ALA A 82 10.85 -1.19 4.85
C ALA A 82 10.86 -2.52 4.08
N SER A 83 12.02 -3.02 3.66
CA SER A 83 12.18 -4.21 2.80
C SER A 83 11.40 -5.44 3.29
N MET A 84 11.48 -5.74 4.58
CA MET A 84 10.74 -6.84 5.21
C MET A 84 9.22 -6.62 5.18
N GLU A 85 8.76 -5.41 5.50
CA GLU A 85 7.33 -5.10 5.55
C GLU A 85 6.72 -5.04 4.14
N ILE A 86 7.47 -4.57 3.15
CA ILE A 86 7.10 -4.64 1.73
C ILE A 86 6.88 -6.10 1.33
N SER A 87 7.85 -6.98 1.63
CA SER A 87 7.78 -8.40 1.31
C SER A 87 6.58 -9.07 1.97
N ARG A 88 6.33 -8.79 3.25
CA ARG A 88 5.18 -9.31 4.01
C ARG A 88 3.85 -8.83 3.40
N THR A 89 3.77 -7.55 3.04
CA THR A 89 2.55 -6.97 2.47
C THR A 89 2.27 -7.56 1.08
N MET A 90 3.30 -7.75 0.26
CA MET A 90 3.18 -8.44 -1.03
C MET A 90 2.70 -9.89 -0.87
N GLU A 91 3.19 -10.62 0.14
CA GLU A 91 2.74 -11.98 0.42
C GLU A 91 1.26 -12.02 0.86
N THR A 92 0.84 -11.01 1.62
CA THR A 92 -0.57 -10.84 1.98
C THR A 92 -1.43 -10.62 0.73
N ILE A 93 -0.98 -9.80 -0.23
CA ILE A 93 -1.69 -9.54 -1.48
C ILE A 93 -1.76 -10.82 -2.33
N ARG A 94 -0.66 -11.58 -2.46
CA ARG A 94 -0.66 -12.90 -3.13
C ARG A 94 -1.69 -13.84 -2.53
N SER A 95 -1.72 -13.92 -1.20
CA SER A 95 -2.70 -14.74 -0.48
C SER A 95 -4.14 -14.31 -0.80
N ARG A 96 -4.42 -12.99 -0.89
CA ARG A 96 -5.74 -12.49 -1.29
C ARG A 96 -6.09 -12.83 -2.74
N VAL A 97 -5.16 -12.64 -3.67
CA VAL A 97 -5.35 -13.00 -5.09
C VAL A 97 -5.68 -14.48 -5.22
N PHE A 98 -4.91 -15.34 -4.55
CA PHE A 98 -5.12 -16.79 -4.55
C PHE A 98 -6.52 -17.17 -4.02
N TRP A 99 -6.87 -16.64 -2.84
CA TRP A 99 -8.16 -16.92 -2.23
C TRP A 99 -9.33 -16.41 -3.06
N TRP A 100 -9.21 -15.20 -3.62
CA TRP A 100 -10.22 -14.64 -4.50
C TRP A 100 -10.44 -15.53 -5.72
N ASN A 101 -9.35 -15.91 -6.41
CA ASN A 101 -9.42 -16.74 -7.60
C ASN A 101 -10.05 -18.10 -7.33
N ARG A 102 -9.77 -18.70 -6.17
CA ARG A 102 -10.33 -19.99 -5.77
C ARG A 102 -11.80 -19.92 -5.35
N ALA A 103 -12.16 -18.97 -4.49
CA ALA A 103 -13.42 -19.01 -3.75
C ALA A 103 -14.51 -18.10 -4.32
N GLN A 104 -14.18 -17.15 -5.21
CA GLN A 104 -15.14 -16.16 -5.70
C GLN A 104 -16.41 -16.79 -6.30
N GLY A 105 -16.27 -17.86 -7.10
CA GLY A 105 -17.41 -18.49 -7.78
C GLY A 105 -18.39 -19.14 -6.80
N GLU A 106 -17.86 -19.83 -5.79
CA GLU A 106 -18.67 -20.46 -4.73
C GLU A 106 -19.39 -19.40 -3.89
N ILE A 107 -18.69 -18.33 -3.51
CA ILE A 107 -19.26 -17.23 -2.72
C ILE A 107 -20.37 -16.52 -3.49
N ILE A 108 -20.14 -16.19 -4.78
CA ILE A 108 -21.15 -15.54 -5.63
C ILE A 108 -22.39 -16.43 -5.76
N SER A 109 -22.20 -17.72 -6.03
CA SER A 109 -23.31 -18.68 -6.17
C SER A 109 -24.11 -18.79 -4.88
N TRP A 110 -23.44 -18.85 -3.72
CA TRP A 110 -24.10 -18.90 -2.42
C TRP A 110 -24.91 -17.63 -2.13
N LEU A 111 -24.34 -16.45 -2.40
CA LEU A 111 -24.99 -15.16 -2.21
C LEU A 111 -26.24 -15.02 -3.10
N GLN A 112 -26.15 -15.40 -4.38
CA GLN A 112 -27.29 -15.35 -5.31
C GLN A 112 -28.40 -16.34 -4.96
N GLY A 113 -28.05 -17.48 -4.35
CA GLY A 113 -29.03 -18.46 -3.88
C GLY A 113 -29.74 -18.08 -2.58
N HIS A 114 -29.27 -17.06 -1.85
CA HIS A 114 -29.79 -16.62 -0.55
C HIS A 114 -30.11 -15.12 -0.50
N SER A 115 -30.20 -14.45 -1.65
CA SER A 115 -30.62 -13.05 -1.80
C SER A 115 -32.07 -12.93 -2.23
#